data_AF-A0A4X1UFE6-F1
#
_entry.id   AF-A0A4X1UFE6-F1
#
_cell.length_a   1.000
_cell.length_b   1.000
_cell.length_c   1.000
_cell.angle_alpha   90.00
_cell.angle_beta   90.00
_cell.angle_gamma   90.00
#
_symmetry.space_group_name_H-M   'P 1'
#
loop_
_entity.id
_entity.type
_entity.pdbx_description
1 polymer ?
#
loop_
_entity_poly.entity_id
_entity_poly.type
_entity_poly.pdbx_seq_one_letter_code
_entity_poly.pdbx_strand_id
1 'polypeptide(L)'
;MDRRAEFKRWKAQCLSKADFSRKGCVDEDVVEIVQLLNGREQFFTTSSCAGRIILLEQGMDSLEVQKQNCCWLLVSHKPCVKDDVIVALKKANGDAILKFEPLVLHVQCRQLQDAQILAVRSTHGLEVPLSHKGKLMVTEEYIDFLLKIANHKMEENKKRIERFYNCLQLALEKETTTTNSHPKEKIKEKNNSYKKKSNPGKAHDKCVTEENDKVLENDDDDDPGISVTIFPEDY
;
A
#
# COMPACT_ATOMS: atom_id res chain seq x y z
N MET A 1 -16.52 13.59 -25.14
CA MET A 1 -16.88 14.23 -23.86
C MET A 1 -15.67 14.99 -23.30
N ASP A 2 -15.89 16.09 -22.58
CA ASP A 2 -14.82 16.82 -21.88
C ASP A 2 -14.41 16.06 -20.60
N ARG A 3 -13.32 15.30 -20.71
CA ARG A 3 -12.73 14.51 -19.60
C ARG A 3 -12.40 15.37 -18.37
N ARG A 4 -12.10 16.67 -18.55
CA ARG A 4 -11.81 17.57 -17.42
C ARG A 4 -13.08 17.93 -16.66
N ALA A 5 -14.16 18.25 -17.36
CA ALA A 5 -15.46 18.52 -16.74
C ALA A 5 -16.01 17.27 -16.03
N GLU A 6 -15.83 16.10 -16.64
CA GLU A 6 -16.20 14.81 -16.05
C GLU A 6 -15.43 14.53 -14.75
N PHE A 7 -14.10 14.67 -14.76
CA PHE A 7 -13.27 14.51 -13.56
C PHE A 7 -13.67 15.48 -12.45
N LYS A 8 -13.94 16.75 -12.78
CA LYS A 8 -14.43 17.75 -11.82
C LYS A 8 -15.77 17.34 -11.20
N ARG A 9 -16.70 16.83 -12.01
CA ARG A 9 -18.01 16.35 -11.53
C ARG A 9 -17.85 15.14 -10.62
N TRP A 10 -17.03 14.16 -11.00
CA TRP A 10 -16.75 12.99 -10.17
C TRP A 10 -16.12 13.42 -8.84
N LYS A 11 -15.09 14.25 -8.88
CA LYS A 11 -14.46 14.80 -7.67
C LYS A 11 -15.49 15.41 -6.72
N ALA A 12 -16.36 16.29 -7.22
CA ALA A 12 -17.41 16.92 -6.41
C ALA A 12 -18.36 15.87 -5.81
N GLN A 13 -18.78 14.88 -6.60
CA GLN A 13 -19.64 13.79 -6.13
C GLN A 13 -18.96 12.96 -5.03
N CYS A 14 -17.69 12.57 -5.22
CA CYS A 14 -16.95 11.78 -4.23
C CYS A 14 -16.74 12.53 -2.92
N LEU A 15 -16.34 13.81 -2.97
CA LEU A 15 -16.09 14.61 -1.78
C LEU A 15 -17.37 15.02 -1.03
N SER A 16 -18.54 14.92 -1.68
CA SER A 16 -19.83 15.17 -1.03
C SER A 16 -20.38 13.98 -0.24
N LYS A 17 -19.79 12.78 -0.39
CA LYS A 17 -20.24 11.57 0.30
C LYS A 17 -19.84 11.60 1.77
N ALA A 18 -20.68 10.97 2.60
CA ALA A 18 -20.34 10.68 3.98
C ALA A 18 -19.19 9.65 4.06
N ASP A 19 -18.46 9.67 5.18
CA ASP A 19 -17.39 8.71 5.44
C ASP A 19 -17.99 7.33 5.74
N PHE A 20 -17.64 6.33 4.92
CA PHE A 20 -18.10 4.94 5.04
C PHE A 20 -17.09 4.03 5.74
N SER A 21 -15.97 4.57 6.25
CA SER A 21 -15.05 3.81 7.08
C SER A 21 -15.72 3.37 8.38
N ARG A 22 -15.25 2.27 8.99
CA ARG A 22 -15.75 1.85 10.31
C ARG A 22 -15.51 2.89 11.41
N LYS A 23 -14.52 3.78 11.22
CA LYS A 23 -14.22 4.89 12.14
C LYS A 23 -15.21 6.05 11.96
N GLY A 24 -15.78 6.21 10.75
CA GLY A 24 -16.70 7.29 10.41
C GLY A 24 -16.04 8.66 10.28
N CYS A 25 -14.70 8.71 10.32
CA CYS A 25 -13.90 9.91 10.05
C CYS A 25 -12.52 9.57 9.51
N VAL A 26 -11.90 10.54 8.85
CA VAL A 26 -10.51 10.48 8.40
C VAL A 26 -9.56 10.45 9.61
N ASP A 27 -8.49 9.67 9.52
CA ASP A 27 -7.47 9.62 10.55
C ASP A 27 -6.72 10.95 10.70
N GLU A 28 -6.53 11.38 11.94
CA GLU A 28 -5.89 12.64 12.29
C GLU A 28 -4.48 12.73 11.70
N ASP A 29 -3.73 11.63 11.71
CA ASP A 29 -2.35 11.56 11.22
C ASP A 29 -2.23 11.76 9.69
N VAL A 30 -3.32 11.70 8.91
CA VAL A 30 -3.30 11.86 7.44
C VAL A 30 -4.24 12.94 6.92
N VAL A 31 -4.95 13.63 7.82
CA VAL A 31 -5.97 14.64 7.44
C VAL A 31 -5.36 15.74 6.57
N GLU A 32 -4.14 16.19 6.87
CA GLU A 32 -3.44 17.23 6.11
C GLU A 32 -3.08 16.77 4.69
N ILE A 33 -2.65 15.51 4.52
CA ILE A 33 -2.38 14.93 3.19
C ILE A 33 -3.67 14.88 2.38
N VAL A 34 -4.77 14.41 2.99
CA VAL A 34 -6.09 14.30 2.35
C VAL A 34 -6.58 15.68 1.91
N GLN A 35 -6.49 16.68 2.77
CA GLN A 35 -6.88 18.06 2.45
C GLN A 35 -5.99 18.66 1.36
N LEU A 36 -4.67 18.48 1.44
CA LEU A 36 -3.72 18.95 0.42
C LEU A 36 -4.08 18.42 -0.97
N LEU A 37 -4.30 17.10 -1.09
CA LEU A 37 -4.65 16.48 -2.36
C LEU A 37 -6.03 16.93 -2.84
N ASN A 38 -7.03 16.92 -1.97
CA ASN A 38 -8.38 17.33 -2.32
C ASN A 38 -8.48 18.82 -2.68
N GLY A 39 -7.53 19.66 -2.26
CA GLY A 39 -7.42 21.06 -2.65
C GLY A 39 -6.91 21.29 -4.08
N ARG A 40 -6.34 20.27 -4.74
CA ARG A 40 -5.73 20.39 -6.08
C ARG A 40 -6.69 19.93 -7.18
N GLU A 41 -6.82 20.66 -8.29
CA GLU A 41 -7.78 20.30 -9.37
C GLU A 41 -7.55 18.90 -9.97
N GLN A 42 -6.31 18.42 -9.92
CA GLN A 42 -5.88 17.18 -10.56
C GLN A 42 -6.03 15.93 -9.68
N PHE A 43 -6.38 16.08 -8.40
CA PHE A 43 -6.49 14.96 -7.46
C PHE A 43 -7.80 14.96 -6.68
N PHE A 44 -8.24 13.78 -6.29
CA PHE A 44 -9.09 13.61 -5.11
C PHE A 44 -8.89 12.23 -4.48
N THR A 45 -9.05 12.16 -3.17
CA THR A 45 -8.96 10.91 -2.40
C THR A 45 -10.32 10.21 -2.40
N THR A 46 -10.31 8.88 -2.46
CA THR A 46 -11.53 8.06 -2.31
C THR A 46 -11.55 7.29 -0.99
N SER A 47 -10.38 7.03 -0.40
CA SER A 47 -10.23 6.46 0.94
C SER A 47 -8.79 6.64 1.44
N SER A 48 -8.63 6.59 2.76
CA SER A 48 -7.35 6.72 3.45
C SER A 48 -7.36 5.92 4.76
N CYS A 49 -6.20 5.43 5.17
CA CYS A 49 -5.94 4.83 6.49
C CYS A 49 -4.53 5.23 6.91
N ALA A 50 -4.36 5.85 8.08
CA ALA A 50 -3.04 6.26 8.56
C ALA A 50 -2.14 5.07 8.94
N GLY A 51 -2.72 3.90 9.15
CA GLY A 51 -2.03 2.70 9.57
C GLY A 51 -2.72 2.09 10.77
N ARG A 52 -2.68 0.76 10.87
CA ARG A 52 -3.45 0.04 11.86
C ARG A 52 -2.78 -1.24 12.31
N ILE A 53 -2.95 -1.56 13.58
CA ILE A 53 -2.74 -2.90 14.13
C ILE A 53 -4.11 -3.58 14.16
N ILE A 54 -4.19 -4.77 13.56
CA ILE A 54 -5.43 -5.53 13.46
C ILE A 54 -5.18 -6.97 13.88
N LEU A 55 -6.15 -7.55 14.58
CA LEU A 55 -6.24 -8.98 14.79
C LEU A 55 -7.45 -9.48 13.99
N LEU A 56 -7.18 -10.30 12.99
CA LEU A 56 -8.20 -10.86 12.11
C LEU A 56 -8.33 -12.35 12.38
N GLU A 57 -9.54 -12.86 12.36
CA GLU A 57 -9.81 -14.28 12.26
C GLU A 57 -10.22 -14.64 10.83
N GLN A 58 -9.53 -15.63 10.26
CA GLN A 58 -9.88 -16.24 8.99
C GLN A 58 -10.69 -17.52 9.23
N GLY A 59 -11.65 -17.79 8.34
CA GLY A 59 -12.50 -18.98 8.41
C GLY A 59 -11.73 -20.28 8.15
N MET A 60 -12.22 -21.39 8.70
CA MET A 60 -11.54 -22.70 8.70
C MET A 60 -11.37 -23.35 7.31
N ASP A 61 -12.13 -22.92 6.29
CA ASP A 61 -12.35 -23.73 5.07
C ASP A 61 -11.95 -23.08 3.74
N SER A 62 -11.07 -22.08 3.72
CA SER A 62 -10.61 -21.51 2.45
C SER A 62 -9.12 -21.25 2.44
N LEU A 63 -8.38 -22.04 1.63
CA LEU A 63 -7.05 -21.70 1.12
C LEU A 63 -7.06 -20.37 0.32
N GLU A 64 -8.25 -19.86 -0.02
CA GLU A 64 -8.47 -18.60 -0.72
C GLU A 64 -8.59 -17.42 0.26
N VAL A 65 -7.97 -16.30 -0.11
CA VAL A 65 -8.07 -15.03 0.62
C VAL A 65 -9.50 -14.48 0.49
N GLN A 66 -10.39 -14.85 1.41
CA GLN A 66 -11.73 -14.28 1.47
C GLN A 66 -11.69 -12.88 2.08
N LYS A 67 -11.97 -11.85 1.25
CA LYS A 67 -12.16 -10.46 1.70
C LYS A 67 -13.52 -10.23 2.38
N GLN A 68 -14.49 -11.12 2.15
CA GLN A 68 -15.83 -11.09 2.74
C GLN A 68 -15.86 -12.01 3.98
N ASN A 69 -16.58 -11.62 5.03
CA ASN A 69 -16.70 -12.35 6.31
C ASN A 69 -15.42 -12.50 7.16
N CYS A 70 -14.37 -11.71 6.92
CA CYS A 70 -13.25 -11.68 7.88
C CYS A 70 -13.71 -11.09 9.22
N CYS A 71 -13.50 -11.82 10.31
CA CYS A 71 -13.89 -11.39 11.64
C CYS A 71 -12.76 -10.54 12.24
N TRP A 72 -13.05 -9.28 12.55
CA TRP A 72 -12.05 -8.37 13.12
C TRP A 72 -12.17 -8.45 14.64
N LEU A 73 -11.23 -9.14 15.27
CA LEU A 73 -11.20 -9.32 16.72
C LEU A 73 -10.68 -8.06 17.41
N LEU A 74 -9.78 -7.31 16.76
CA LEU A 74 -9.21 -6.05 17.24
C LEU A 74 -8.86 -5.13 16.07
N VAL A 75 -9.10 -3.82 16.24
CA VAL A 75 -8.63 -2.75 15.33
C VAL A 75 -8.14 -1.59 16.16
N SER A 76 -6.91 -1.14 15.88
CA SER A 76 -6.38 0.09 16.47
C SER A 76 -5.58 0.90 15.46
N HIS A 77 -5.84 2.20 15.44
CA HIS A 77 -5.04 3.20 14.70
C HIS A 77 -3.98 3.85 15.60
N LYS A 78 -3.69 3.24 16.76
CA LYS A 78 -2.73 3.69 17.78
C LYS A 78 -1.92 2.49 18.30
N PRO A 79 -0.80 2.71 19.01
CA PRO A 79 -0.10 1.64 19.69
C PRO A 79 -1.05 0.84 20.59
N CYS A 80 -0.97 -0.49 20.51
CA CYS A 80 -1.79 -1.41 21.28
C CYS A 80 -1.10 -1.85 22.56
N VAL A 81 -1.87 -2.14 23.60
CA VAL A 81 -1.39 -2.79 24.82
C VAL A 81 -1.68 -4.28 24.79
N LYS A 82 -0.89 -5.05 25.54
CA LYS A 82 -0.94 -6.51 25.53
C LYS A 82 -2.33 -7.04 25.87
N ASP A 83 -2.96 -6.46 26.88
CA ASP A 83 -4.22 -6.96 27.42
C ASP A 83 -5.37 -6.91 26.39
N ASP A 84 -5.42 -5.86 25.57
CA ASP A 84 -6.42 -5.75 24.48
C ASP A 84 -6.26 -6.89 23.46
N VAL A 85 -5.02 -7.24 23.12
CA VAL A 85 -4.71 -8.33 22.19
C VAL A 85 -5.10 -9.68 22.80
N ILE A 86 -4.80 -9.90 24.08
CA ILE A 86 -5.16 -11.14 24.78
C ILE A 86 -6.69 -11.28 24.90
N VAL A 87 -7.41 -10.20 25.23
CA VAL A 87 -8.88 -10.20 25.28
C VAL A 87 -9.48 -10.49 23.91
N ALA A 88 -8.89 -9.96 22.83
CA ALA A 88 -9.33 -10.23 21.47
C ALA A 88 -9.05 -11.69 21.04
N LEU A 89 -7.87 -12.23 21.36
CA LEU A 89 -7.49 -13.62 21.06
C LEU A 89 -8.39 -14.65 21.75
N LYS A 90 -8.87 -14.37 22.96
CA LYS A 90 -9.81 -15.25 23.67
C LYS A 90 -11.15 -15.44 22.95
N LYS A 91 -11.49 -14.56 22.00
CA LYS A 91 -12.70 -14.65 21.19
C LYS A 91 -12.47 -15.43 19.89
N ALA A 92 -11.22 -15.79 19.57
CA ALA A 92 -10.88 -16.50 18.35
C ALA A 92 -11.30 -17.97 18.44
N ASN A 93 -12.06 -18.41 17.44
CA ASN A 93 -12.46 -19.79 17.19
C ASN A 93 -11.75 -20.40 15.97
N GLY A 94 -11.02 -19.60 15.19
CA GLY A 94 -10.31 -20.00 13.98
C GLY A 94 -8.83 -19.59 13.97
N ASP A 95 -8.34 -19.26 12.78
CA ASP A 95 -6.96 -18.85 12.55
C ASP A 95 -6.85 -17.34 12.76
N ALA A 96 -6.26 -16.93 13.88
CA ALA A 96 -6.09 -15.52 14.23
C ALA A 96 -4.73 -15.02 13.74
N ILE A 97 -4.73 -13.92 13.01
CA ILE A 97 -3.55 -13.30 12.41
C ILE A 97 -3.43 -11.88 12.92
N LEU A 98 -2.29 -11.58 13.56
CA LEU A 98 -1.91 -10.23 13.93
C LEU A 98 -1.24 -9.56 12.73
N LYS A 99 -1.76 -8.40 12.32
CA LYS A 99 -1.19 -7.61 11.24
C LYS A 99 -0.92 -6.18 11.65
N PHE A 100 0.15 -5.61 11.10
CA PHE A 100 0.35 -4.18 11.00
C PHE A 100 0.31 -3.79 9.52
N GLU A 101 -0.59 -2.88 9.18
CA GLU A 101 -0.70 -2.30 7.84
C GLU A 101 -0.32 -0.82 7.93
N PRO A 102 0.61 -0.33 7.09
CA PRO A 102 1.06 1.07 7.10
C PRO A 102 0.02 1.99 6.44
N LEU A 103 0.38 3.26 6.22
CA LEU A 103 -0.40 4.20 5.42
C LEU A 103 -0.95 3.55 4.13
N VAL A 104 -2.26 3.67 3.92
CA VAL A 104 -2.93 3.35 2.65
C VAL A 104 -3.69 4.58 2.20
N LEU A 105 -3.52 4.94 0.93
CA LEU A 105 -4.17 6.09 0.34
C LEU A 105 -4.62 5.74 -1.09
N HIS A 106 -5.91 5.92 -1.37
CA HIS A 106 -6.45 5.78 -2.71
C HIS A 106 -6.74 7.17 -3.27
N VAL A 107 -6.03 7.54 -4.32
CA VAL A 107 -6.12 8.86 -4.96
C VAL A 107 -6.47 8.68 -6.43
N GLN A 108 -7.55 9.33 -6.85
CA GLN A 108 -7.85 9.50 -8.26
C GLN A 108 -7.10 10.70 -8.81
N CYS A 109 -6.43 10.44 -9.93
CA CYS A 109 -5.58 11.40 -10.64
C CYS A 109 -6.24 11.73 -11.98
N ARG A 110 -6.19 13.01 -12.38
CA ARG A 110 -6.81 13.45 -13.63
C ARG A 110 -6.09 12.86 -14.86
N GLN A 111 -4.77 12.73 -14.78
CA GLN A 111 -3.92 12.23 -15.86
C GLN A 111 -2.84 11.28 -15.31
N LEU A 112 -2.23 10.51 -16.21
CA LEU A 112 -1.15 9.58 -15.86
C LEU A 112 0.07 10.29 -15.26
N GLN A 113 0.39 11.49 -15.75
CA GLN A 113 1.51 12.29 -15.22
C GLN A 113 1.25 12.70 -13.76
N ASP A 114 0.03 13.10 -13.43
CA ASP A 114 -0.36 13.41 -12.06
C ASP A 114 -0.16 12.19 -11.13
N ALA A 115 -0.46 10.98 -11.62
CA ALA A 115 -0.30 9.73 -10.86
C ALA A 115 1.17 9.38 -10.58
N GLN A 116 2.11 9.80 -11.43
CA GLN A 116 3.54 9.54 -11.22
C GLN A 116 4.09 10.27 -9.98
N ILE A 117 3.47 11.38 -9.58
CA ILE A 117 3.83 12.14 -8.36
C ILE A 117 3.47 11.34 -7.11
N LEU A 118 2.41 10.52 -7.17
CA LEU A 118 1.82 9.82 -6.03
C LEU A 118 2.17 8.33 -5.96
N ALA A 119 2.92 7.82 -6.94
CA ALA A 119 3.26 6.41 -7.06
C ALA A 119 4.24 5.97 -5.94
N VAL A 120 3.71 5.72 -4.75
CA VAL A 120 4.48 5.32 -3.55
C VAL A 120 3.88 4.05 -2.97
N ARG A 121 4.74 3.04 -2.75
CA ARG A 121 4.37 1.78 -2.07
C ARG A 121 5.24 1.58 -0.84
N SER A 122 4.60 1.24 0.28
CA SER A 122 5.29 0.83 1.50
C SER A 122 5.44 -0.69 1.55
N THR A 123 6.60 -1.19 1.98
CA THR A 123 6.83 -2.60 2.35
C THR A 123 6.78 -2.81 3.87
N HIS A 124 6.36 -1.78 4.61
CA HIS A 124 6.38 -1.76 6.07
C HIS A 124 5.18 -2.47 6.67
N GLY A 125 5.16 -3.79 6.59
CA GLY A 125 4.10 -4.62 7.15
C GLY A 125 4.59 -5.50 8.30
N LEU A 126 3.63 -6.12 8.98
CA LEU A 126 3.80 -7.31 9.81
C LEU A 126 2.57 -8.18 9.61
N GLU A 127 2.75 -9.49 9.51
CA GLU A 127 1.67 -10.46 9.45
C GLU A 127 2.14 -11.75 10.08
N VAL A 128 1.50 -12.14 11.19
CA VAL A 128 1.92 -13.32 11.97
C VAL A 128 0.68 -14.09 12.44
N PRO A 129 0.55 -15.39 12.10
CA PRO A 129 -0.49 -16.23 12.66
C PRO A 129 -0.20 -16.52 14.13
N LEU A 130 -1.20 -16.36 14.99
CA LEU A 130 -1.12 -16.57 16.43
C LEU A 130 -1.90 -17.80 16.90
N SER A 131 -3.01 -18.13 16.23
CA SER A 131 -3.78 -19.35 16.49
C SER A 131 -4.01 -20.14 15.21
N HIS A 132 -4.23 -21.44 15.39
CA HIS A 132 -4.69 -22.34 14.34
C HIS A 132 -5.85 -23.17 14.86
N LYS A 133 -6.98 -23.17 14.15
CA LYS A 133 -8.22 -23.88 14.52
C LYS A 133 -8.68 -23.54 15.95
N GLY A 134 -8.61 -22.26 16.32
CA GLY A 134 -8.98 -21.75 17.65
C GLY A 134 -7.95 -22.05 18.76
N LYS A 135 -6.90 -22.82 18.48
CA LYS A 135 -5.83 -23.10 19.44
C LYS A 135 -4.74 -22.05 19.33
N LEU A 136 -4.44 -21.35 20.43
CA LEU A 136 -3.29 -20.45 20.51
C LEU A 136 -1.98 -21.25 20.35
N MET A 137 -1.14 -20.83 19.42
CA MET A 137 0.10 -21.53 19.03
C MET A 137 1.36 -20.90 19.62
N VAL A 138 1.23 -19.76 20.29
CA VAL A 138 2.34 -18.93 20.78
C VAL A 138 2.19 -18.61 22.27
N THR A 139 3.31 -18.30 22.93
CA THR A 139 3.29 -17.89 24.34
C THR A 139 2.92 -16.42 24.49
N GLU A 140 2.51 -16.02 25.71
CA GLU A 140 2.26 -14.61 26.01
C GLU A 140 3.52 -13.75 25.86
N GLU A 141 4.71 -14.27 26.16
CA GLU A 141 5.95 -13.51 25.96
C GLU A 141 6.20 -13.24 24.47
N TYR A 142 5.88 -14.18 23.59
CA TYR A 142 5.99 -13.97 22.16
C TYR A 142 4.99 -12.93 21.65
N ILE A 143 3.77 -12.91 22.19
CA ILE A 143 2.78 -11.87 21.88
C ILE A 143 3.29 -10.49 22.28
N ASP A 144 3.88 -10.36 23.48
CA ASP A 144 4.48 -9.10 23.94
C ASP A 144 5.61 -8.63 23.01
N PHE A 145 6.48 -9.55 22.57
CA PHE A 145 7.52 -9.27 21.60
C PHE A 145 6.98 -8.79 20.25
N LEU A 146 5.98 -9.49 19.69
CA LEU A 146 5.34 -9.08 18.45
C LEU A 146 4.65 -7.72 18.57
N LEU A 147 4.02 -7.45 19.71
CA LEU A 147 3.36 -6.19 19.96
C LEU A 147 4.34 -5.03 20.03
N LYS A 148 5.52 -5.22 20.64
CA LYS A 148 6.62 -4.26 20.61
C LYS A 148 7.05 -3.95 19.17
N ILE A 149 7.17 -4.98 18.32
CA ILE A 149 7.48 -4.79 16.89
C ILE A 149 6.36 -4.01 16.18
N ALA A 150 5.10 -4.39 16.38
CA ALA A 150 3.95 -3.75 15.74
C ALA A 150 3.84 -2.27 16.14
N ASN A 151 4.01 -1.96 17.43
CA ASN A 151 4.00 -0.60 17.95
C ASN A 151 5.20 0.22 17.44
N HIS A 152 6.39 -0.37 17.36
CA HIS A 152 7.54 0.29 16.75
C HIS A 152 7.30 0.58 15.26
N LYS A 153 6.67 -0.36 14.54
CA LYS A 153 6.29 -0.15 13.15
C LYS A 153 5.26 0.96 12.99
N MET A 154 4.28 1.07 13.90
CA MET A 154 3.32 2.18 13.93
C MET A 154 4.01 3.53 14.09
N GLU A 155 4.96 3.64 15.03
CA GLU A 155 5.71 4.88 15.27
C GLU A 155 6.57 5.27 14.06
N GLU A 156 7.28 4.30 13.48
CA GLU A 156 8.07 4.53 12.27
C GLU A 156 7.18 4.90 11.05
N ASN A 157 5.96 4.36 10.99
CA ASN A 157 5.00 4.71 9.95
C ASN A 157 4.55 6.18 10.06
N LYS A 158 4.36 6.72 11.26
CA LYS A 158 4.06 8.15 11.46
C LYS A 158 5.16 9.05 10.89
N LYS A 159 6.41 8.74 11.19
CA LYS A 159 7.57 9.47 10.62
C LYS A 159 7.61 9.38 9.09
N ARG A 160 7.20 8.25 8.52
CA ARG A 160 7.10 8.08 7.06
C ARG A 160 5.98 8.88 6.44
N ILE A 161 4.84 9.00 7.12
CA ILE A 161 3.72 9.84 6.72
C ILE A 161 4.16 11.31 6.70
N GLU A 162 4.80 11.79 7.76
CA GLU A 162 5.33 13.16 7.82
C GLU A 162 6.34 13.43 6.70
N ARG A 163 7.30 12.52 6.50
CA ARG A 163 8.27 12.66 5.40
C ARG A 163 7.59 12.64 4.03
N PHE A 164 6.60 11.76 3.84
CA PHE A 164 5.83 11.71 2.59
C PHE A 164 5.08 13.02 2.35
N TYR A 165 4.43 13.57 3.37
CA TYR A 165 3.72 14.84 3.28
C TYR A 165 4.65 15.99 2.85
N ASN A 166 5.81 16.12 3.50
CA ASN A 166 6.80 17.16 3.15
C ASN A 166 7.29 17.01 1.70
N CYS A 167 7.61 15.78 1.26
CA CYS A 167 8.01 15.53 -0.13
C CYS A 167 6.88 15.83 -1.13
N LEU A 168 5.64 15.48 -0.76
CA LEU A 168 4.47 15.72 -1.58
C LEU A 168 4.21 17.22 -1.77
N GLN A 169 4.28 18.01 -0.70
CA GLN A 169 4.15 19.48 -0.78
C GLN A 169 5.16 20.06 -1.77
N LEU A 170 6.44 19.71 -1.61
CA LEU A 170 7.52 20.17 -2.48
C LEU A 170 7.34 19.76 -3.95
N ALA A 171 6.84 18.54 -4.20
CA ALA A 171 6.58 18.07 -5.55
C ALA A 171 5.45 18.86 -6.23
N LEU A 172 4.36 19.12 -5.49
CA LEU A 172 3.19 19.85 -5.99
C LEU A 172 3.48 21.34 -6.22
N GLU A 173 4.34 21.96 -5.41
CA GLU A 173 4.74 23.36 -5.59
C GLU A 173 5.56 23.57 -6.87
N LYS A 174 6.51 22.66 -7.16
CA LYS A 174 7.36 22.75 -8.35
C LYS A 174 6.54 22.80 -9.65
N GLU A 175 5.49 22.00 -9.76
CA GLU A 175 4.64 22.00 -10.96
C GLU A 175 3.87 23.31 -11.17
N THR A 176 3.46 23.98 -10.09
CA THR A 176 2.78 25.28 -10.18
C THR A 176 3.70 26.39 -10.66
N THR A 177 5.01 26.30 -10.37
CA THR A 177 6.00 27.27 -10.85
C THR A 177 6.39 27.06 -12.31
N THR A 178 6.45 25.80 -12.78
CA THR A 178 6.80 25.49 -14.18
C THR A 178 5.68 25.84 -15.16
N THR A 179 4.41 25.86 -14.74
CA THR A 179 3.26 26.22 -15.59
C THR A 179 3.04 27.73 -15.75
N ASN A 180 3.61 28.58 -14.89
CA ASN A 180 3.45 30.04 -14.92
C ASN A 180 4.61 30.82 -15.56
N SER A 181 5.65 30.14 -16.05
CA SER A 181 6.74 30.77 -16.79
C SER A 181 6.96 30.09 -18.14
N HIS A 182 6.48 30.71 -19.21
CA HIS A 182 7.10 30.54 -20.53
C HIS A 182 8.28 31.52 -20.63
N PRO A 183 9.52 31.03 -20.71
CA PRO A 183 10.51 31.61 -21.61
C PRO A 183 10.65 30.70 -22.82
N LYS A 184 10.47 31.26 -24.01
CA LYS A 184 11.03 30.69 -25.22
C LYS A 184 12.55 30.74 -25.07
N GLU A 185 13.25 29.60 -25.00
CA GLU A 185 14.50 29.38 -25.75
C GLU A 185 15.10 27.96 -25.63
N LYS A 186 15.21 27.35 -26.82
CA LYS A 186 16.28 26.50 -27.37
C LYS A 186 16.89 25.36 -26.54
N ILE A 187 16.57 24.16 -27.04
CA ILE A 187 17.25 22.88 -26.88
C ILE A 187 18.79 23.03 -26.95
N LYS A 188 19.48 22.52 -25.93
CA LYS A 188 20.81 21.93 -26.05
C LYS A 188 20.81 20.59 -25.29
N GLU A 189 20.78 19.51 -26.06
CA GLU A 189 21.01 18.15 -25.57
C GLU A 189 22.40 18.08 -24.91
N LYS A 190 22.43 17.61 -23.67
CA LYS A 190 23.62 17.01 -23.07
C LYS A 190 23.24 15.67 -22.46
N ASN A 191 23.54 14.63 -23.23
CA ASN A 191 23.53 13.25 -22.81
C ASN A 191 24.45 13.07 -21.60
N ASN A 192 23.90 12.73 -20.45
CA ASN A 192 24.65 12.15 -19.33
C ASN A 192 24.16 10.73 -19.08
N SER A 193 24.86 9.79 -19.71
CA SER A 193 24.79 8.38 -19.42
C SER A 193 25.39 8.11 -18.04
N TYR A 194 24.57 7.62 -17.11
CA TYR A 194 25.09 7.09 -15.86
C TYR A 194 25.78 5.75 -16.13
N LYS A 195 27.11 5.79 -16.26
CA LYS A 195 27.97 4.61 -16.28
C LYS A 195 27.89 3.89 -14.93
N LYS A 196 27.36 2.67 -14.94
CA LYS A 196 27.44 1.70 -13.84
C LYS A 196 28.92 1.29 -13.68
N LYS A 197 29.58 1.75 -12.61
CA LYS A 197 30.93 1.27 -12.24
C LYS A 197 30.80 -0.09 -11.56
N SER A 198 31.05 -1.16 -12.30
CA SER A 198 31.34 -2.49 -11.77
C SER A 198 32.84 -2.60 -11.49
N ASN A 199 33.22 -2.88 -10.23
CA ASN A 199 34.59 -3.23 -9.87
C ASN A 199 34.89 -4.68 -10.31
N PRO A 200 36.04 -4.97 -10.96
CA PRO A 200 36.48 -6.33 -11.23
C PRO A 200 37.36 -6.85 -10.06
N GLY A 201 36.88 -7.85 -9.35
CA GLY A 201 37.68 -8.70 -8.45
C GLY A 201 38.15 -9.95 -9.21
N LYS A 202 39.45 -10.23 -9.14
CA LYS A 202 40.18 -11.26 -9.91
C LYS A 202 39.85 -12.71 -9.50
N ALA A 203 40.04 -13.58 -10.49
CA ALA A 203 39.91 -15.04 -10.57
C ALA A 203 40.75 -15.86 -9.57
N HIS A 204 40.32 -17.09 -9.26
CA HIS A 204 40.85 -18.36 -9.83
C HIS A 204 40.17 -19.59 -9.14
N ASP A 205 39.53 -20.50 -9.89
CA ASP A 205 39.93 -21.92 -10.05
C ASP A 205 38.88 -22.79 -10.77
N LYS A 206 39.39 -23.85 -11.43
CA LYS A 206 38.83 -24.61 -12.57
C LYS A 206 38.09 -25.91 -12.19
N CYS A 207 37.12 -26.34 -13.02
CA CYS A 207 36.93 -27.68 -13.66
C CYS A 207 35.55 -27.68 -14.37
N VAL A 208 35.38 -27.85 -15.70
CA VAL A 208 35.42 -29.09 -16.54
C VAL A 208 34.48 -30.18 -15.94
N THR A 209 33.44 -30.75 -16.57
CA THR A 209 33.11 -31.10 -17.98
C THR A 209 31.57 -31.24 -18.15
N GLU A 210 31.15 -31.33 -19.41
CA GLU A 210 29.81 -31.57 -19.98
C GLU A 210 29.09 -32.84 -19.47
N GLU A 211 27.75 -32.82 -19.44
CA GLU A 211 26.92 -33.81 -20.16
C GLU A 211 25.43 -33.40 -20.22
N ASN A 212 24.81 -33.80 -21.34
CA ASN A 212 23.44 -33.53 -21.74
C ASN A 212 22.42 -34.28 -20.88
N ASP A 213 21.23 -33.70 -20.71
CA ASP A 213 19.99 -34.46 -20.89
C ASP A 213 18.83 -33.53 -21.28
N LYS A 214 18.29 -33.77 -22.48
CA LYS A 214 17.02 -33.23 -22.98
C LYS A 214 15.93 -34.23 -22.64
N VAL A 215 14.92 -33.87 -21.87
CA VAL A 215 13.59 -34.54 -21.92
C VAL A 215 12.47 -33.55 -21.57
N LEU A 216 11.74 -33.17 -22.63
CA LEU A 216 10.29 -32.96 -22.76
C LEU A 216 9.62 -31.76 -22.08
N GLU A 217 9.41 -30.75 -22.93
CA GLU A 217 8.26 -29.84 -22.93
C GLU A 217 6.95 -30.65 -23.01
N ASN A 218 5.97 -30.29 -22.17
CA ASN A 218 4.55 -30.27 -22.52
C ASN A 218 3.87 -29.21 -21.64
N ASP A 219 3.11 -28.38 -22.34
CA ASP A 219 2.33 -27.23 -21.89
C ASP A 219 1.21 -27.60 -20.92
N ASP A 220 0.92 -26.70 -19.98
CA ASP A 220 -0.43 -26.42 -19.45
C ASP A 220 -0.35 -25.06 -18.71
N ASP A 221 -0.29 -23.96 -19.48
CA ASP A 221 -0.51 -22.59 -19.00
C ASP A 221 -2.02 -22.35 -18.85
N ASP A 222 -2.59 -22.71 -17.71
CA ASP A 222 -3.92 -22.26 -17.30
C ASP A 222 -3.80 -20.89 -16.59
N ASP A 223 -3.95 -19.82 -17.37
CA ASP A 223 -4.18 -18.45 -16.93
C ASP A 223 -5.67 -18.25 -16.56
N PRO A 224 -6.04 -18.05 -15.28
CA PRO A 224 -7.38 -17.58 -14.95
C PRO A 224 -7.37 -16.05 -15.02
N GLY A 225 -7.65 -15.53 -16.22
CA GLY A 225 -7.86 -14.12 -16.49
C GLY A 225 -8.90 -13.49 -15.56
N ILE A 226 -8.45 -12.54 -14.74
CA ILE A 226 -9.33 -11.67 -13.96
C ILE A 226 -9.89 -10.59 -14.90
N SER A 227 -11.07 -10.89 -15.46
CA SER A 227 -11.97 -9.91 -16.04
C SER A 227 -12.61 -9.09 -14.92
N VAL A 228 -12.20 -7.83 -14.77
CA VAL A 228 -12.99 -6.82 -14.06
C VAL A 228 -13.22 -5.67 -15.05
N THR A 229 -14.39 -5.69 -15.68
CA THR A 229 -14.91 -4.62 -16.52
C THR A 229 -15.16 -3.38 -15.67
N ILE A 230 -14.22 -2.44 -15.68
CA ILE A 230 -14.37 -1.07 -15.13
C ILE A 230 -14.39 -0.07 -16.29
N PHE A 231 -15.26 -0.28 -17.27
CA PHE A 231 -15.63 0.74 -18.25
C PHE A 231 -17.09 0.53 -18.65
N PRO A 232 -17.92 1.60 -18.77
CA PRO A 232 -19.23 1.49 -19.38
C PRO A 232 -19.07 1.10 -20.86
N GLU A 233 -19.74 0.02 -21.26
CA GLU A 233 -19.95 -0.33 -22.65
C GLU A 233 -20.88 0.73 -23.26
N ASP A 234 -20.31 1.62 -24.07
CA ASP A 234 -20.94 2.29 -25.21
C ASP A 234 -19.88 3.15 -25.91
N TYR A 235 -19.19 2.53 -26.88
CA TYR A 235 -18.50 3.20 -27.99
C TYR A 235 -18.62 2.33 -29.24
#